data_AF-A0AAW8KMZ4-F1
#
_entry.id   AF-A0AAW8KMZ4-F1
#
_cell.length_a   1.000
_cell.length_b   1.000
_cell.length_c   1.000
_cell.angle_alpha   90.00
_cell.angle_beta   90.00
_cell.angle_gamma   90.00
#
_symmetry.space_group_name_H-M   'P 1'
#
loop_
_entity.id
_entity.type
_entity.pdbx_description
1 polymer ?
#
loop_
_entity_poly.entity_id
_entity_poly.type
_entity_poly.pdbx_seq_one_letter_code
_entity_poly.pdbx_strand_id
1 'polypeptide(L)'
;PSAVSPAIATLVSEDAPTRMILCAGAGSFEAAHITLTQGIYLGTDEQVPHVLAQRLADVSDRTDEFVPVRGGAQGELELKKASLMAGE
;
A
#
# COMPACT_ATOMS: atom_id res chain seq x y z
N PRO A 1 -18.94 -14.99 -19.88
CA PRO A 1 -17.84 -15.93 -19.51
C PRO A 1 -16.59 -15.80 -20.38
N SER A 2 -16.71 -15.93 -21.70
CA SER A 2 -15.58 -15.85 -22.66
C SER A 2 -14.76 -14.56 -22.55
N ALA A 3 -15.39 -13.43 -22.26
CA ALA A 3 -14.72 -12.13 -22.13
C ALA A 3 -13.76 -12.02 -20.92
N VAL A 4 -13.85 -12.91 -19.94
CA VAL A 4 -12.99 -12.89 -18.73
C VAL A 4 -12.12 -14.15 -18.57
N SER A 5 -12.43 -15.24 -19.28
CA SER A 5 -11.64 -16.48 -19.27
C SER A 5 -10.13 -16.27 -19.54
N PRO A 6 -9.70 -15.33 -20.42
CA PRO A 6 -8.27 -15.06 -20.59
C PRO A 6 -7.55 -14.66 -19.31
N ALA A 7 -8.20 -13.90 -18.41
CA ALA A 7 -7.59 -13.50 -17.14
C ALA A 7 -7.23 -14.72 -16.27
N ILE A 8 -8.10 -15.72 -16.21
CA ILE A 8 -7.84 -16.95 -15.46
C ILE A 8 -6.70 -17.73 -16.09
N ALA A 9 -6.70 -17.89 -17.42
CA ALA A 9 -5.62 -18.58 -18.13
C ALA A 9 -4.25 -17.94 -17.85
N THR A 10 -4.18 -16.61 -17.81
CA THR A 10 -2.96 -15.86 -17.45
C THR A 10 -2.54 -16.06 -15.99
N LEU A 11 -3.49 -16.16 -15.05
CA LEU A 11 -3.16 -16.33 -13.63
C LEU A 11 -2.79 -17.76 -13.23
N VAL A 12 -3.05 -18.76 -14.10
CA VAL A 12 -2.70 -20.17 -13.85
C VAL A 12 -1.60 -20.69 -14.77
N SER A 13 -1.06 -19.86 -15.66
CA SER A 13 0.08 -20.22 -16.51
C SER A 13 1.36 -20.39 -15.71
N GLU A 14 2.36 -21.07 -16.28
CA GLU A 14 3.68 -21.21 -15.65
C GLU A 14 4.35 -19.86 -15.38
N ASP A 15 4.11 -18.87 -16.26
CA ASP A 15 4.62 -17.50 -16.12
C ASP A 15 3.70 -16.58 -15.30
N ALA A 16 2.74 -17.14 -14.54
CA ALA A 16 1.76 -16.35 -13.82
C ALA A 16 2.43 -15.39 -12.80
N PRO A 17 2.06 -14.10 -12.79
CA PRO A 17 2.64 -13.14 -11.87
C PRO A 17 2.25 -13.47 -10.43
N THR A 18 3.20 -13.35 -9.51
CA THR A 18 2.95 -13.51 -8.07
C THR A 18 2.29 -12.27 -7.48
N ARG A 19 1.32 -12.46 -6.57
CA ARG A 19 0.61 -11.39 -5.82
C ARG A 19 -0.16 -10.38 -6.69
N MET A 20 -0.50 -10.72 -7.93
CA MET A 20 -1.36 -9.89 -8.75
C MET A 20 -2.83 -10.06 -8.36
N ILE A 21 -3.55 -8.94 -8.24
CA ILE A 21 -5.02 -8.92 -8.22
C ILE A 21 -5.46 -8.45 -9.61
N LEU A 22 -5.91 -9.38 -10.45
CA LEU A 22 -6.38 -9.08 -11.80
C LEU A 22 -7.91 -8.93 -11.79
N CYS A 23 -8.39 -7.71 -12.00
CA CYS A 23 -9.79 -7.43 -12.28
C CYS A 23 -10.07 -7.68 -13.76
N ALA A 24 -11.24 -8.24 -14.09
CA ALA A 24 -11.65 -8.48 -15.46
C ALA A 24 -13.17 -8.36 -15.61
N GLY A 25 -13.64 -7.64 -16.64
CA GLY A 25 -15.07 -7.45 -16.88
C GLY A 25 -15.35 -6.88 -18.27
N ALA A 26 -16.38 -7.38 -18.96
CA ALA A 26 -16.76 -6.92 -20.31
C ALA A 26 -15.61 -6.88 -21.36
N GLY A 27 -14.53 -7.63 -21.13
CA GLY A 27 -13.33 -7.63 -21.99
C GLY A 27 -12.24 -6.62 -21.58
N SER A 28 -12.40 -5.92 -20.46
CA SER A 28 -11.35 -5.11 -19.83
C SER A 28 -10.58 -5.91 -18.78
N PHE A 29 -9.37 -5.45 -18.48
CA PHE A 29 -8.45 -6.05 -17.51
C PHE A 29 -7.66 -4.96 -16.79
N GLU A 30 -7.65 -4.99 -15.46
CA GLU A 30 -6.98 -4.01 -14.62
C GLU A 30 -6.21 -4.70 -13.50
N ALA A 31 -5.09 -4.11 -13.06
CA ALA A 31 -4.40 -4.55 -11.86
C ALA A 31 -4.85 -3.71 -10.66
N ALA A 32 -5.42 -4.36 -9.64
CA ALA A 32 -5.66 -3.73 -8.36
C ALA A 32 -4.42 -3.88 -7.47
N HIS A 33 -4.12 -2.84 -6.69
CA HIS A 33 -2.98 -2.80 -5.79
C HIS A 33 -3.43 -2.44 -4.37
N ILE A 34 -2.79 -3.06 -3.38
CA ILE A 34 -2.81 -2.59 -2.00
C ILE A 34 -1.58 -1.69 -1.82
N THR A 35 -1.81 -0.42 -1.50
CA THR A 35 -0.77 0.60 -1.32
C THR A 35 -0.67 1.01 0.15
N LEU A 36 0.47 1.61 0.49
CA LEU A 36 0.74 2.23 1.78
C LEU A 36 1.07 3.70 1.55
N THR A 37 0.40 4.60 2.28
CA THR A 37 0.73 6.02 2.28
C THR A 37 2.09 6.24 2.95
N GLN A 38 2.70 7.42 2.73
CA GLN A 38 3.90 7.78 3.48
C GLN A 38 3.59 7.88 4.99
N GLY A 39 2.36 8.27 5.33
CA GLY A 39 1.90 8.48 6.70
C GLY A 39 2.71 9.56 7.41
N ILE A 40 2.56 9.62 8.74
CA ILE A 40 3.28 10.58 9.58
C ILE A 40 3.92 9.86 10.78
N TYR A 41 4.88 10.52 11.41
CA TYR A 41 5.43 10.12 12.71
C TYR A 41 5.09 11.19 13.73
N LEU A 42 4.53 10.77 14.87
CA LEU A 42 4.09 11.67 15.95
C LEU A 42 4.79 11.37 17.28
N GLY A 43 5.71 10.40 17.33
CA GLY A 43 6.30 9.96 18.60
C GLY A 43 5.34 9.12 19.44
N THR A 44 5.56 9.14 20.76
CA THR A 44 4.83 8.31 21.74
C THR A 44 4.36 9.10 22.96
N ASP A 45 4.16 10.41 22.83
CA ASP A 45 3.69 11.26 23.93
C ASP A 45 2.17 11.14 24.16
N GLU A 46 1.68 11.67 25.27
CA GLU A 46 0.27 11.56 25.68
C GLU A 46 -0.73 12.31 24.76
N GLN A 47 -0.27 13.32 24.01
CA GLN A 47 -1.05 14.11 23.06
C GLN A 47 -1.18 13.44 21.70
N VAL A 48 -0.40 12.39 21.40
CA VAL A 48 -0.42 11.70 20.10
C VAL A 48 -1.84 11.35 19.63
N PRO A 49 -2.75 10.80 20.44
CA PRO A 49 -4.11 10.50 19.98
C PRO A 49 -4.87 11.76 19.50
N HIS A 50 -4.69 12.89 20.17
CA HIS A 50 -5.33 14.15 19.80
C HIS A 50 -4.74 14.72 18.49
N VAL A 51 -3.41 14.75 18.40
CA VAL A 51 -2.70 15.23 17.20
C VAL A 51 -2.99 14.33 16.00
N LEU A 52 -3.04 13.01 16.19
CA LEU A 52 -3.40 12.05 15.15
C LEU A 52 -4.81 12.31 14.61
N ALA A 53 -5.78 12.56 15.49
CA ALA A 53 -7.15 12.87 15.08
C ALA A 53 -7.21 14.18 14.26
N GLN A 54 -6.44 15.19 14.63
CA GLN A 54 -6.36 16.46 13.89
C GLN A 54 -5.65 16.32 12.54
N ARG A 55 -4.66 15.43 12.44
CA ARG A 55 -3.81 15.22 11.26
C ARG A 55 -4.15 13.96 10.48
N LEU A 56 -5.36 13.42 10.63
CA LEU A 56 -5.77 12.21 9.93
C LEU A 56 -5.72 12.36 8.40
N ALA A 57 -5.95 13.57 7.89
CA ALA A 57 -5.80 13.89 6.48
C ALA A 57 -4.38 13.58 5.95
N ASP A 58 -3.34 13.94 6.71
CA ASP A 58 -1.94 13.69 6.36
C ASP A 58 -1.61 12.18 6.35
N VAL A 59 -2.26 11.40 7.22
CA VAL A 59 -2.12 9.92 7.21
C VAL A 59 -2.73 9.33 5.94
N SER A 60 -3.85 9.89 5.48
CA SER A 60 -4.60 9.42 4.31
C SER A 60 -4.12 10.00 2.97
N ASP A 61 -3.15 10.93 2.98
CA ASP A 61 -2.60 11.50 1.76
C ASP A 61 -1.90 10.41 0.94
N ARG A 62 -2.33 10.28 -0.31
CA ARG A 62 -1.87 9.28 -1.26
C ARG A 62 -0.68 9.76 -2.10
N THR A 63 -0.25 11.00 -1.89
CA THR A 63 0.97 11.53 -2.49
C THR A 63 2.14 10.61 -2.15
N ASP A 64 2.83 10.15 -3.19
CA ASP A 64 3.94 9.19 -3.09
C ASP A 64 3.61 7.87 -2.38
N GLU A 65 2.35 7.44 -2.33
CA GLU A 65 2.03 6.10 -1.84
C GLU A 65 2.72 5.03 -2.70
N PHE A 66 3.01 3.88 -2.10
CA PHE A 66 3.73 2.81 -2.77
C PHE A 66 3.13 1.45 -2.48
N VAL A 67 3.37 0.49 -3.37
CA VAL A 67 3.01 -0.91 -3.16
C VAL A 67 4.11 -1.60 -2.34
N PRO A 68 3.81 -2.13 -1.15
CA PRO A 68 4.80 -2.85 -0.35
C PRO A 68 5.32 -4.10 -1.08
N VAL A 69 6.61 -4.11 -1.44
CA VAL A 69 7.22 -5.24 -2.17
C VAL A 69 7.42 -6.48 -1.29
N ARG A 70 7.44 -6.31 0.03
CA ARG A 70 7.62 -7.37 1.04
C ARG A 70 6.96 -7.00 2.37
N GLY A 71 6.71 -8.00 3.21
CA GLY A 71 6.03 -7.81 4.49
C GLY A 71 6.74 -6.87 5.46
N GLY A 72 8.08 -6.76 5.39
CA GLY A 72 8.85 -5.85 6.25
C GLY A 72 8.86 -4.37 5.82
N ALA A 73 8.29 -4.02 4.66
CA ALA A 73 8.40 -2.67 4.11
C ALA A 73 7.73 -1.60 4.99
N GLN A 74 6.63 -1.94 5.67
CA GLN A 74 5.99 -1.04 6.63
C GLN A 74 6.91 -0.73 7.81
N GLY A 75 7.49 -1.76 8.43
CA GLY A 75 8.39 -1.58 9.58
C GLY A 75 9.64 -0.76 9.23
N GLU A 76 10.15 -0.91 8.00
CA GLU A 76 11.29 -0.08 7.53
C GLU A 76 10.91 1.38 7.35
N LEU A 77 9.73 1.66 6.81
CA LEU A 77 9.21 3.02 6.69
C LEU A 77 9.02 3.65 8.08
N GLU A 78 8.47 2.90 9.03
CA GLU A 78 8.27 3.33 10.42
C GLU A 78 9.61 3.64 11.10
N LEU A 79 10.59 2.74 11.02
CA LEU A 79 11.92 2.94 11.58
C LEU A 79 12.64 4.13 10.93
N LYS A 80 12.55 4.28 9.60
CA LYS A 80 13.14 5.43 8.89
C LYS A 80 12.59 6.75 9.43
N LYS A 81 11.27 6.87 9.61
CA LYS A 81 10.64 8.08 10.14
C LYS A 81 11.05 8.35 11.58
N ALA A 82 11.08 7.32 12.42
CA ALA A 82 11.52 7.45 13.81
C ALA A 82 13.00 7.87 13.92
N SER A 83 13.88 7.33 13.08
CA SER A 83 15.31 7.68 13.07
C SER A 83 15.60 9.08 12.54
N LEU A 84 14.87 9.57 11.54
CA LEU A 84 15.03 10.93 11.03
C LEU A 84 14.68 11.99 12.07
N MET A 85 13.67 11.73 12.90
CA MET A 85 13.19 12.67 13.94
C MET A 85 13.95 12.54 15.26
N ALA A 86 14.64 11.43 15.50
CA ALA A 86 15.50 11.25 16.69
C ALA A 86 16.87 11.96 16.56
N GLY A 87 17.19 12.48 15.37
CA GLY A 87 18.43 13.21 15.08
C GLY A 87 18.29 14.75 15.11
N GLU A 88 17.09 15.25 15.38
CA GLU A 88 16.77 16.68 15.61
C GLU A 88 16.54 16.94 17.11
#